data_AF-E4WZW7-F1
#
_entry.id   AF-E4WZW7-F1
#
_cell.length_a   1.000
_cell.length_b   1.000
_cell.length_c   1.000
_cell.angle_alpha   90.00
_cell.angle_beta   90.00
_cell.angle_gamma   90.00
#
_symmetry.space_group_name_H-M   'P 1'
#
loop_
_entity.id
_entity.type
_entity.pdbx_description
1 polymer ?
#
loop_
_entity_poly.entity_id
_entity_poly.type
_entity_poly.pdbx_seq_one_letter_code
_entity_poly.pdbx_strand_id
1 'polypeptide(L)'
;MDKVEDLSLPNAVVARIIKEALPPGSIVAKDAKAAIAKATSLFIVYISQTASELASNNKRKTLKETDILDALTETEFDDLVPLVMSELEAAKVKKANKAKEKKDKKEDEKGENDDVGGEATIEISDKENADQEEEMES
;
A
#
# COMPACT_ATOMS: atom_id res chain seq x y z
N MET A 1 -3.22 27.26 -11.00
CA MET A 1 -4.20 26.17 -11.20
C MET A 1 -3.48 24.82 -11.37
N ASP A 2 -2.38 24.59 -10.63
CA ASP A 2 -1.20 23.93 -11.22
C ASP A 2 -0.98 22.50 -10.72
N LYS A 3 -1.48 22.17 -9.51
CA LYS A 3 -1.28 20.87 -8.84
C LYS A 3 -1.74 19.63 -9.63
N VAL A 4 -2.61 19.78 -10.63
CA VAL A 4 -3.08 18.65 -11.46
C VAL A 4 -2.07 18.30 -12.54
N GLU A 5 -1.26 19.26 -12.98
CA GLU A 5 -0.27 19.07 -14.06
C GLU A 5 1.00 18.40 -13.50
N ASP A 6 1.35 18.69 -12.24
CA ASP A 6 2.36 17.95 -11.44
C ASP A 6 2.00 16.48 -11.21
N LEU A 7 0.72 16.11 -11.33
CA LEU A 7 0.19 14.74 -11.14
C LEU A 7 -0.05 14.01 -12.47
N SER A 8 0.58 14.47 -13.56
CA SER A 8 0.41 13.88 -14.90
C SER A 8 1.12 12.52 -15.03
N LEU A 9 0.39 11.52 -15.53
CA LEU A 9 0.96 10.20 -15.82
C LEU A 9 1.81 10.22 -17.10
N PRO A 10 2.82 9.34 -17.24
CA PRO A 10 3.64 9.27 -18.44
C PRO A 10 2.79 9.06 -19.71
N ASN A 11 2.81 10.05 -20.61
CA ASN A 11 1.97 10.07 -21.82
C ASN A 11 2.07 8.79 -22.68
N ALA A 12 3.23 8.13 -22.70
CA ALA A 12 3.43 6.87 -23.41
C ALA A 12 2.61 5.70 -22.80
N VAL A 13 2.47 5.66 -21.47
CA VAL A 13 1.68 4.64 -20.76
C VAL A 13 0.19 4.88 -20.99
N VAL A 14 -0.28 6.13 -20.86
CA VAL A 14 -1.66 6.53 -21.15
C VAL A 14 -2.02 6.19 -22.61
N ALA A 15 -1.16 6.55 -23.57
CA ALA A 15 -1.38 6.25 -24.98
C ALA A 15 -1.37 4.74 -25.31
N ARG A 16 -0.67 3.91 -24.54
CA ARG A 16 -0.72 2.45 -24.65
C ARG A 16 -2.06 1.91 -24.15
N ILE A 17 -2.46 2.28 -22.93
CA ILE A 17 -3.72 1.82 -22.31
C ILE A 17 -4.93 2.21 -23.18
N ILE A 18 -4.98 3.44 -23.70
CA ILE A 18 -6.04 3.88 -24.62
C ILE A 18 -6.11 2.99 -25.87
N LYS A 19 -4.98 2.55 -26.43
CA LYS A 19 -4.96 1.66 -27.60
C LYS A 19 -5.38 0.23 -27.27
N GLU A 20 -5.03 -0.26 -26.08
CA GLU A 20 -5.42 -1.59 -25.61
C GLU A 20 -6.94 -1.69 -25.36
N ALA A 21 -7.58 -0.57 -25.04
CA ALA A 21 -9.04 -0.46 -24.90
C ALA A 21 -9.81 -0.26 -26.23
N LEU A 22 -9.13 -0.24 -27.39
CA LEU A 22 -9.75 0.06 -28.69
C LEU A 22 -9.46 -1.03 -29.74
N PRO A 23 -10.32 -1.16 -30.78
CA PRO A 23 -10.08 -2.11 -31.87
C PRO A 23 -8.72 -1.87 -32.59
N PRO A 24 -8.08 -2.93 -33.13
CA PRO A 24 -6.83 -2.79 -33.88
C PRO A 24 -6.94 -1.77 -35.02
N GLY A 25 -5.89 -0.97 -35.21
CA GLY A 25 -5.85 0.09 -36.22
C GLY A 25 -6.50 1.42 -35.82
N SER A 26 -7.15 1.50 -34.65
CA SER A 26 -7.78 2.74 -34.16
C SER A 26 -6.77 3.90 -34.01
N ILE A 27 -7.13 5.07 -34.53
CA ILE A 27 -6.35 6.31 -34.43
C ILE A 27 -7.03 7.24 -33.43
N VAL A 28 -6.31 7.64 -32.38
CA VAL A 28 -6.78 8.59 -31.37
C VAL A 28 -6.06 9.93 -31.52
N ALA A 29 -6.81 11.03 -31.57
CA ALA A 29 -6.29 12.39 -31.69
C ALA A 29 -5.35 12.76 -30.54
N LYS A 30 -4.44 13.72 -30.79
CA LYS A 30 -3.48 14.20 -29.77
C LYS A 30 -4.21 14.80 -28.57
N ASP A 31 -5.21 15.64 -28.84
CA ASP A 31 -5.90 16.40 -27.79
C ASP A 31 -6.81 15.49 -26.97
N ALA A 32 -7.39 14.44 -27.57
CA ALA A 32 -8.12 13.40 -26.85
C ALA A 32 -7.22 12.63 -25.86
N LYS A 33 -5.97 12.31 -26.24
CA LYS A 33 -4.99 11.68 -25.32
C LYS A 33 -4.63 12.62 -24.16
N ALA A 34 -4.44 13.90 -24.44
CA ALA A 34 -4.15 14.91 -23.41
C ALA A 34 -5.34 15.11 -22.46
N ALA A 35 -6.56 15.15 -22.98
CA ALA A 35 -7.78 15.22 -22.19
C ALA A 35 -7.95 14.00 -21.29
N ILE A 36 -7.73 12.78 -21.81
CA ILE A 36 -7.78 11.54 -21.01
C ILE A 36 -6.69 11.55 -19.94
N ALA A 37 -5.46 11.95 -20.25
CA ALA A 37 -4.38 12.04 -19.25
C ALA A 37 -4.76 12.98 -18.09
N LYS A 38 -5.30 14.18 -18.40
CA LYS A 38 -5.77 15.14 -17.39
C LYS A 38 -6.97 14.61 -16.61
N ALA A 39 -7.91 13.93 -17.27
CA ALA A 39 -9.04 13.28 -16.62
C ALA A 39 -8.61 12.15 -15.68
N THR A 40 -7.58 11.38 -16.02
CA THR A 40 -7.02 10.34 -15.12
C THR A 40 -6.40 10.95 -13.86
N SER A 41 -5.64 12.05 -13.99
CA SER A 41 -5.12 12.77 -12.82
C SER A 41 -6.23 13.34 -11.94
N LEU A 42 -7.30 13.87 -12.54
CA LEU A 42 -8.49 14.33 -11.80
C LEU A 42 -9.24 13.17 -11.13
N PHE A 43 -9.40 12.02 -11.78
CA PHE A 43 -10.03 10.83 -11.21
C PHE A 43 -9.28 10.35 -9.95
N ILE A 44 -7.95 10.28 -10.00
CA ILE A 44 -7.13 9.90 -8.83
C ILE A 44 -7.36 10.88 -7.66
N VAL A 45 -7.36 12.18 -7.94
CA VAL A 45 -7.61 13.21 -6.90
C VAL A 45 -9.02 13.09 -6.34
N TYR A 46 -10.03 12.91 -7.20
CA TYR A 46 -11.44 12.81 -6.83
C TYR A 46 -11.71 11.60 -5.92
N ILE A 47 -11.33 10.39 -6.33
CA ILE A 47 -11.48 9.18 -5.51
C ILE A 47 -10.70 9.30 -4.20
N SER A 48 -9.50 9.91 -4.22
CA SER A 48 -8.72 10.14 -2.99
C SER A 48 -9.40 11.12 -2.03
N GLN A 49 -10.11 12.13 -2.54
CA GLN A 49 -10.88 13.08 -1.75
C GLN A 49 -12.10 12.41 -1.12
N THR A 50 -12.94 11.72 -1.91
CA THR A 50 -14.11 10.99 -1.40
C THR A 50 -13.71 9.94 -0.35
N ALA A 51 -12.67 9.15 -0.61
CA ALA A 51 -12.17 8.19 0.39
C ALA A 51 -11.66 8.87 1.67
N SER A 52 -11.04 10.05 1.55
CA SER A 52 -10.58 10.83 2.70
C SER A 52 -11.75 11.41 3.51
N GLU A 53 -12.83 11.79 2.85
CA GLU A 53 -14.08 12.21 3.49
C GLU A 53 -14.75 11.03 4.21
N LEU A 54 -14.85 9.85 3.58
CA LEU A 54 -15.35 8.61 4.21
C LEU A 54 -14.52 8.19 5.44
N ALA A 55 -13.19 8.26 5.38
CA ALA A 55 -12.33 8.02 6.53
C ALA A 55 -12.59 9.04 7.66
N SER A 56 -12.73 10.31 7.30
CA SER A 56 -12.97 11.42 8.25
C SER A 56 -14.34 11.31 8.92
N ASN A 57 -15.38 10.96 8.16
CA ASN A 57 -16.74 10.68 8.66
C ASN A 57 -16.73 9.52 9.67
N ASN A 58 -15.90 8.51 9.43
CA ASN A 58 -15.62 7.42 10.35
C ASN A 58 -14.64 7.77 11.49
N LYS A 59 -14.36 9.06 11.72
CA LYS A 59 -13.44 9.60 12.75
C LYS A 59 -11.99 9.07 12.66
N ARG A 60 -11.55 8.66 11.46
CA ARG A 60 -10.20 8.15 11.20
C ARG A 60 -9.36 9.16 10.43
N LYS A 61 -8.10 9.30 10.83
CA LYS A 61 -7.06 10.06 10.10
C LYS A 61 -6.28 9.20 9.10
N THR A 62 -6.60 7.91 9.02
CA THR A 62 -5.90 6.93 8.19
C THR A 62 -6.89 6.29 7.22
N LEU A 63 -6.60 6.45 5.93
CA LEU A 63 -7.26 5.73 4.84
C LEU A 63 -7.03 4.23 4.98
N LYS A 64 -8.10 3.47 4.78
CA LYS A 64 -8.12 2.02 4.66
C LYS A 64 -8.53 1.64 3.24
N GLU A 65 -8.21 0.40 2.88
CA GLU A 65 -8.73 -0.24 1.67
C GLU A 65 -10.26 -0.17 1.52
N THR A 66 -11.02 -0.29 2.61
CA THR A 66 -12.49 -0.14 2.59
C THR A 66 -12.92 1.25 2.11
N ASP A 67 -12.24 2.32 2.53
CA ASP A 67 -12.62 3.68 2.15
C ASP A 67 -12.50 3.93 0.64
N ILE A 68 -11.58 3.22 -0.03
CA ILE A 68 -11.40 3.29 -1.48
C ILE A 68 -12.51 2.51 -2.20
N LEU A 69 -12.93 1.35 -1.68
CA LEU A 69 -14.03 0.56 -2.25
C LEU A 69 -15.38 1.26 -2.06
N ASP A 70 -15.61 1.82 -0.87
CA ASP A 70 -16.79 2.60 -0.55
C ASP A 70 -16.83 3.89 -1.40
N ALA A 71 -15.70 4.57 -1.61
CA ALA A 71 -15.61 5.73 -2.50
C ALA A 71 -15.94 5.41 -3.96
N LEU A 72 -15.51 4.26 -4.49
CA LEU A 72 -15.86 3.84 -5.85
C LEU A 72 -17.36 3.60 -6.01
N THR A 73 -17.99 3.00 -4.99
CA THR A 73 -19.45 2.83 -4.89
C THR A 73 -20.18 4.18 -4.84
N GLU A 74 -19.76 5.10 -3.96
CA GLU A 74 -20.40 6.41 -3.78
C GLU A 74 -20.23 7.34 -5.00
N THR A 75 -19.23 7.09 -5.85
CA THR A 75 -18.93 7.88 -7.06
C THR A 75 -19.38 7.23 -8.37
N GLU A 76 -20.28 6.24 -8.30
CA GLU A 76 -20.89 5.54 -9.45
C GLU A 76 -19.85 4.77 -10.33
N PHE A 77 -18.76 4.32 -9.72
CA PHE A 77 -17.72 3.48 -10.34
C PHE A 77 -17.72 2.04 -9.79
N ASP A 78 -18.90 1.52 -9.40
CA ASP A 78 -19.11 0.17 -8.86
C ASP A 78 -18.47 -0.94 -9.71
N ASP A 79 -18.49 -0.80 -11.04
CA ASP A 79 -17.87 -1.74 -11.98
C ASP A 79 -16.36 -1.94 -11.76
N LEU A 80 -15.68 -1.00 -11.10
CA LEU A 80 -14.26 -1.08 -10.76
C LEU A 80 -14.01 -1.83 -9.44
N VAL A 81 -15.00 -1.96 -8.56
CA VAL A 81 -14.86 -2.59 -7.24
C VAL A 81 -14.33 -4.03 -7.33
N PRO A 82 -14.86 -4.94 -8.19
CA PRO A 82 -14.34 -6.30 -8.31
C PRO A 82 -12.88 -6.36 -8.78
N LEU A 83 -12.50 -5.46 -9.70
CA LEU A 83 -11.13 -5.36 -10.21
C LEU A 83 -10.15 -4.93 -9.11
N VAL A 84 -10.51 -3.89 -8.34
CA VAL A 84 -9.68 -3.36 -7.25
C VAL A 84 -9.55 -4.37 -6.10
N MET A 85 -10.62 -5.11 -5.77
CA MET A 85 -10.56 -6.18 -4.78
C MET A 85 -9.61 -7.31 -5.20
N SER A 86 -9.69 -7.77 -6.46
CA SER A 86 -8.80 -8.81 -7.01
C SER A 86 -7.32 -8.41 -6.95
N GLU A 87 -6.98 -7.18 -7.37
CA GLU A 87 -5.61 -6.69 -7.30
C GLU A 87 -5.12 -6.49 -5.85
N LEU A 88 -6.00 -6.12 -4.93
CA LEU A 88 -5.69 -6.00 -3.51
C LEU A 88 -5.37 -7.36 -2.87
N GLU A 89 -6.12 -8.43 -3.20
CA GLU A 89 -5.81 -9.80 -2.78
C GLU A 89 -4.46 -10.26 -3.36
N ALA A 90 -4.25 -10.06 -4.66
CA ALA A 90 -2.99 -10.38 -5.32
C ALA A 90 -1.80 -9.62 -4.69
N ALA A 91 -1.98 -8.35 -4.31
CA ALA A 91 -0.97 -7.56 -3.62
C ALA A 91 -0.69 -8.07 -2.20
N LYS A 92 -1.69 -8.53 -1.45
CA LYS A 92 -1.51 -9.17 -0.13
C LYS A 92 -0.70 -10.46 -0.24
N VAL A 93 -1.02 -11.34 -1.20
CA VAL A 93 -0.25 -12.57 -1.45
C VAL A 93 1.20 -12.26 -1.86
N LYS A 94 1.41 -11.32 -2.80
CA LYS A 94 2.76 -10.88 -3.22
C LYS A 94 3.58 -10.31 -2.05
N LYS A 95 2.96 -9.60 -1.10
CA LYS A 95 3.62 -9.12 0.13
C LYS A 95 3.98 -10.26 1.08
N ALA A 96 3.08 -11.23 1.29
CA ALA A 96 3.31 -12.38 2.15
C ALA A 96 4.46 -13.27 1.65
N ASN A 97 4.53 -13.53 0.35
CA ASN A 97 5.61 -14.34 -0.24
C ASN A 97 6.98 -13.67 -0.07
N LYS A 98 7.07 -12.35 -0.35
CA LYS A 98 8.30 -11.56 -0.11
C LYS A 98 8.74 -11.49 1.36
N ALA A 99 7.82 -11.69 2.30
CA ALA A 99 8.15 -11.77 3.71
C ALA A 99 8.74 -13.14 4.09
N LYS A 100 8.27 -14.23 3.47
CA LYS A 100 8.83 -15.59 3.62
C LYS A 100 10.24 -15.68 3.02
N GLU A 101 10.42 -15.28 1.77
CA GLU A 101 11.73 -15.26 1.08
C GLU A 101 12.83 -14.54 1.88
N LYS A 102 12.46 -13.46 2.60
CA LYS A 102 13.38 -12.71 3.47
C LYS A 102 13.68 -13.37 4.82
N LYS A 103 12.81 -14.27 5.29
CA LYS A 103 13.03 -15.07 6.51
C LYS A 103 13.89 -16.28 6.18
N ASP A 104 13.56 -17.00 5.12
CA ASP A 104 14.28 -18.18 4.66
C ASP A 104 15.76 -17.83 4.39
N LYS A 105 16.01 -16.74 3.65
CA LYS A 105 17.38 -16.24 3.39
C LYS A 105 18.15 -15.78 4.65
N LYS A 106 17.47 -15.48 5.75
CA LYS A 106 18.09 -15.15 7.04
C LYS A 106 18.39 -16.39 7.90
N GLU A 107 17.78 -17.52 7.59
CA GLU A 107 18.06 -18.80 8.26
C GLU A 107 19.25 -19.49 7.59
N ASP A 108 19.41 -19.36 6.26
CA ASP A 108 20.60 -19.82 5.52
C ASP A 108 21.92 -19.12 5.97
N GLU A 109 21.91 -17.80 6.17
CA GLU A 109 23.11 -17.05 6.64
C GLU A 109 23.52 -17.36 8.08
N LYS A 110 22.74 -18.13 8.83
CA LYS A 110 23.01 -18.46 10.24
C LYS A 110 23.50 -19.90 10.46
N GLY A 111 23.69 -20.69 9.40
CA GLY A 111 24.08 -22.10 9.46
C GLY A 111 25.58 -22.39 9.39
N GLU A 112 26.45 -21.39 9.21
CA GLU A 112 27.89 -21.59 8.94
C GLU A 112 28.80 -20.88 9.96
N ASN A 113 28.51 -20.99 11.28
CA ASN A 113 29.46 -20.55 12.32
C ASN A 113 29.21 -21.15 13.71
N ASP A 114 29.19 -22.49 13.85
CA ASP A 114 29.17 -23.19 15.14
C ASP A 114 29.99 -24.51 15.08
N ASP A 115 31.32 -24.41 15.21
CA ASP A 115 32.15 -25.51 15.73
C ASP A 115 33.37 -24.98 16.51
N VAL A 116 33.31 -25.14 17.83
CA VAL A 116 34.29 -25.77 18.73
C VAL A 116 33.95 -25.32 20.16
N GLY A 117 33.58 -26.29 21.01
CA GLY A 117 33.09 -26.03 22.37
C GLY A 117 34.16 -25.81 23.44
N GLY A 118 33.72 -25.38 24.62
CA GLY A 118 34.50 -25.25 25.86
C GLY A 118 33.57 -25.15 27.06
N GLU A 119 33.97 -25.71 28.21
CA GLU A 119 33.05 -26.07 29.30
C GLU A 119 32.70 -24.96 30.31
N ALA A 120 31.46 -25.04 30.82
CA ALA A 120 30.99 -24.80 32.19
C ALA A 120 31.52 -23.62 33.03
N THR A 121 30.56 -22.78 33.48
CA THR A 121 30.27 -22.60 34.92
C THR A 121 28.77 -22.42 35.14
N ILE A 122 28.26 -22.88 36.29
CA ILE A 122 26.91 -22.61 36.79
C ILE A 122 27.07 -21.71 38.02
N GLU A 123 26.45 -20.53 38.01
CA GLU A 123 26.23 -19.74 39.21
C GLU A 123 24.73 -19.46 39.38
N ILE A 124 24.19 -19.91 40.51
CA ILE A 124 22.82 -19.61 40.96
C ILE A 124 22.94 -18.55 42.04
N SER A 125 22.09 -17.51 41.98
CA SER A 125 21.86 -16.60 43.12
C SER A 125 20.46 -16.02 43.04
N ASP A 126 19.57 -16.52 43.89
CA ASP A 126 18.22 -15.97 44.09
C ASP A 126 18.25 -14.68 44.93
N LYS A 127 17.37 -13.73 44.57
CA LYS A 127 16.55 -12.86 45.44
C LYS A 127 15.79 -11.85 44.55
N GLU A 128 14.47 -11.96 44.43
CA GLU A 128 13.44 -11.46 45.37
C GLU A 128 13.31 -9.92 45.45
N ASN A 129 12.38 -9.42 44.63
CA ASN A 129 11.17 -8.66 45.02
C ASN A 129 11.24 -7.19 45.54
N ALA A 130 10.22 -6.40 45.12
CA ALA A 130 9.77 -5.11 45.70
C ALA A 130 10.80 -3.94 45.63
N ASP A 131 10.52 -2.63 45.77
CA ASP A 131 9.33 -1.73 45.73
C ASP A 131 9.89 -0.27 45.68
N GLN A 132 9.20 0.88 45.49
CA GLN A 132 7.79 1.26 45.35
C GLN A 132 7.66 2.62 44.57
N GLU A 133 6.43 3.03 44.21
CA GLU A 133 5.79 4.39 44.17
C GLU A 133 6.52 5.74 43.87
N GLU A 134 5.77 6.59 43.12
CA GLU A 134 5.61 8.07 43.18
C GLU A 134 6.81 9.01 42.80
N GLU A 135 6.65 10.28 42.40
CA GLU A 135 5.58 11.31 42.40
C GLU A 135 5.32 11.82 40.95
N MET A 136 4.20 12.40 40.48
CA MET A 136 3.28 13.46 40.94
C MET A 136 3.83 14.91 41.01
N GLU A 137 3.82 15.62 39.88
CA GLU A 137 3.67 17.09 39.73
C GLU A 137 3.29 17.35 38.25
N SER A 138 2.44 18.29 37.80
CA SER A 138 1.45 19.21 38.37
C SER A 138 0.74 19.87 37.18
#